data_AF-W0GWH6-F1
#
_entry.id   AF-W0GWH6-F1
#
_cell.length_a   1.000
_cell.length_b   1.000
_cell.length_c   1.000
_cell.angle_alpha   90.00
_cell.angle_beta   90.00
_cell.angle_gamma   90.00
#
_symmetry.space_group_name_H-M   'P 1'
#
loop_
_entity.id
_entity.type
_entity.pdbx_description
1 polymer ?
#
loop_
_entity_poly.entity_id
_entity_poly.type
_entity_poly.pdbx_seq_one_letter_code
_entity_poly.pdbx_strand_id
1 'polypeptide(L)' 'MKPRIPNLLTPAEQRVVILLLEGLNNRAIAQRLVISHRTVECHISRALRKSGCRNRLELVL' A
#
# COMPACT_ATOMS: atom_id res chain seq x y z
N MET A 1 14.99 -0.33 -11.13
CA MET A 1 13.78 -0.57 -11.96
C MET A 1 12.60 0.01 -11.18
N LYS A 2 11.98 1.10 -11.65
CA LYS A 2 10.86 1.74 -10.94
C LYS A 2 9.60 0.87 -11.05
N PRO A 3 8.88 0.57 -9.96
CA PRO A 3 7.69 -0.27 -10.03
C PRO A 3 6.59 0.46 -10.82
N ARG A 4 6.14 -0.13 -11.94
CA ARG A 4 4.93 0.30 -12.66
C ARG A 4 3.71 -0.23 -11.90
N ILE A 5 3.36 0.44 -10.81
CA ILE A 5 2.25 0.12 -9.90
C ILE A 5 0.82 0.21 -10.52
N PRO A 6 0.49 1.05 -11.54
CA PRO A 6 -0.92 1.41 -11.80
C PRO A 6 -1.88 0.26 -12.16
N ASN A 7 -1.42 -0.80 -12.83
CA ASN A 7 -2.31 -1.84 -13.38
C ASN A 7 -2.20 -3.21 -12.68
N LEU A 8 -1.34 -3.36 -11.68
CA LEU A 8 -1.09 -4.64 -11.01
C LEU A 8 -1.85 -4.77 -9.68
N LEU A 9 -2.13 -3.64 -9.04
CA LEU A 9 -2.83 -3.59 -7.75
C LEU A 9 -4.34 -3.51 -7.94
N THR A 10 -5.07 -4.09 -7.00
CA THR A 10 -6.51 -3.81 -6.87
C THR A 10 -6.72 -2.34 -6.48
N PRO A 11 -7.92 -1.77 -6.72
CA PRO A 11 -8.23 -0.41 -6.28
C PRO A 11 -8.01 -0.17 -4.78
N ALA A 12 -8.26 -1.17 -3.92
CA ALA A 12 -8.04 -1.05 -2.49
C ALA A 12 -6.54 -1.01 -2.12
N GLU A 13 -5.73 -1.90 -2.71
CA GLU A 13 -4.28 -1.91 -2.52
C GLU A 13 -3.65 -0.61 -3.04
N GLN A 14 -4.11 -0.11 -4.20
CA GLN A 14 -3.62 1.13 -4.77
C GLN A 14 -3.93 2.34 -3.88
N ARG A 15 -5.16 2.43 -3.32
CA ARG A 15 -5.50 3.49 -2.35
C ARG A 15 -4.57 3.48 -1.13
N VAL A 16 -4.26 2.30 -0.60
CA VAL A 16 -3.34 2.17 0.54
C VAL A 16 -1.92 2.62 0.15
N VAL A 17 -1.42 2.21 -1.03
CA VAL A 17 -0.08 2.61 -1.51
C VAL A 17 0.01 4.11 -1.80
N ILE A 18 -1.03 4.74 -2.34
CA ILE A 18 -1.07 6.20 -2.54
C ILE A 18 -0.94 6.94 -1.22
N LEU A 19 -1.70 6.54 -0.19
CA LEU A 19 -1.60 7.18 1.12
C LEU A 19 -0.25 6.91 1.81
N LEU A 20 0.39 5.76 1.53
CA LEU A 20 1.76 5.50 1.97
C LEU A 20 2.77 6.44 1.31
N LEU A 21 2.63 6.70 0.00
CA LEU A 21 3.44 7.65 -0.76
C LEU A 21 3.28 9.08 -0.24
N GLU A 22 2.09 9.43 0.26
CA GLU A 22 1.81 10.69 0.96
C GLU A 22 2.42 10.76 2.38
N GLY A 23 3.10 9.70 2.84
CA GLY A 23 3.78 9.66 4.13
C GLY A 23 2.91 9.23 5.31
N LEU A 24 1.66 8.80 5.08
CA LEU A 24 0.80 8.35 6.17
C LEU A 24 1.29 7.01 6.74
N ASN A 25 1.18 6.86 8.06
CA ASN A 25 1.35 5.58 8.72
C ASN A 25 0.06 4.73 8.63
N ASN A 26 0.16 3.43 8.92
CA ASN A 26 -0.95 2.49 8.78
C ASN A 26 -2.18 2.87 9.63
N ARG A 27 -2.00 3.51 10.80
CA ARG A 27 -3.10 3.98 11.65
C ARG A 27 -3.85 5.14 11.01
N ALA A 28 -3.12 6.12 10.46
CA ALA A 28 -3.71 7.25 9.74
C ALA A 28 -4.42 6.77 8.47
N ILE A 29 -3.85 5.82 7.74
CA ILE A 29 -4.48 5.20 6.56
C ILE A 29 -5.78 4.49 6.97
N ALA A 30 -5.75 3.70 8.05
CA ALA A 30 -6.91 2.99 8.56
C ALA A 30 -8.06 3.94 8.92
N GLN A 31 -7.75 5.05 9.60
CA GLN A 31 -8.72 6.10 9.92
C GLN A 31 -9.28 6.77 8.66
N ARG A 32 -8.42 7.13 7.71
CA ARG A 32 -8.83 7.83 6.48
C ARG A 32 -9.68 6.97 5.55
N LEU A 33 -9.40 5.67 5.50
CA LEU A 33 -10.15 4.72 4.68
C LEU A 33 -11.31 4.04 5.44
N VAL A 34 -11.50 4.35 6.73
CA VAL A 34 -12.52 3.77 7.60
C VAL A 34 -12.47 2.23 7.59
N ILE A 35 -11.28 1.69 7.80
CA ILE A 35 -11.01 0.24 7.89
C ILE A 35 -10.11 -0.06 9.09
N SER A 36 -9.96 -1.34 9.44
CA SER A 36 -9.06 -1.74 10.53
C SER A 36 -7.58 -1.57 10.15
N HIS A 37 -6.72 -1.33 11.15
CA HIS A 37 -5.26 -1.36 10.98
C HIS A 37 -4.78 -2.67 10.34
N ARG A 38 -5.38 -3.80 10.72
CA ARG A 38 -5.08 -5.12 10.18
C ARG A 38 -5.43 -5.24 8.70
N THR A 39 -6.51 -4.59 8.26
CA THR A 39 -6.91 -4.54 6.85
C THR A 39 -5.86 -3.77 6.03
N VAL A 40 -5.33 -2.67 6.55
CA VAL A 40 -4.24 -1.93 5.91
C VAL A 40 -3.00 -2.81 5.76
N GLU A 41 -2.56 -3.50 6.82
CA GLU A 41 -1.42 -4.44 6.75
C GLU A 41 -1.63 -5.53 5.69
N CYS A 42 -2.85 -6.06 5.58
CA CYS A 42 -3.18 -7.07 4.57
C CYS A 42 -3.04 -6.52 3.14
N HIS A 43 -3.53 -5.30 2.90
CA HIS A 43 -3.37 -4.64 1.60
C HIS A 43 -1.90 -4.37 1.27
N ILE A 44 -1.09 -3.92 2.23
CA ILE A 44 0.36 -3.72 2.05
C ILE A 44 1.04 -5.05 1.72
N SER A 45 0.77 -6.11 2.47
CA SER A 45 1.34 -7.43 2.23
C SER A 45 1.00 -7.97 0.82
N ARG A 46 -0.24 -7.79 0.38
CA ARG A 46 -0.66 -8.17 -0.98
C ARG A 46 -0.02 -7.29 -2.05
N ALA A 47 0.11 -6.00 -1.81
CA ALA A 47 0.76 -5.06 -2.71
C ALA A 47 2.24 -5.39 -2.89
N LEU A 48 2.97 -5.72 -1.81
CA LEU A 48 4.36 -6.19 -1.86
C LEU A 48 4.49 -7.44 -2.72
N ARG A 49 3.65 -8.45 -2.44
CA ARG A 49 3.68 -9.72 -3.19
C ARG A 49 3.41 -9.50 -4.69
N LYS A 50 2.47 -8.62 -5.03
CA LYS A 50 2.11 -8.32 -6.42
C LYS A 50 3.21 -7.54 -7.12
N SER A 51 3.69 -6.46 -6.50
CA SER A 51 4.73 -5.59 -7.07
C SER A 51 6.12 -6.24 -7.12
N GLY A 52 6.35 -7.32 -6.38
CA GLY A 52 7.68 -7.92 -6.22
C GLY A 52 8.59 -7.16 -5.26
N CYS A 53 8.10 -6.10 -4.63
CA CYS A 53 8.81 -5.34 -3.60
C CYS A 53 8.97 -6.18 -2.33
N ARG A 54 10.14 -6.10 -1.70
CA ARG A 54 10.48 -6.88 -0.50
C ARG A 54 10.01 -6.22 0.78
N ASN A 55 9.89 -4.89 0.77
CA ASN A 55 9.50 -4.11 1.93
C ASN A 55 8.70 -2.87 1.52
N ARG A 56 8.05 -2.24 2.49
CA ARG A 56 7.23 -1.05 2.25
C ARG A 56 8.00 0.15 1.72
N LEU A 57 9.32 0.24 1.96
CA LEU A 57 10.13 1.33 1.46
C LEU A 57 10.29 1.20 -0.06
N GLU A 58 10.50 -0.01 -0.56
CA GLU A 58 10.51 -0.31 -1.99
C GLU A 58 9.17 -0.07 -2.69
N LEU A 59 8.04 -0.05 -1.96
CA LEU A 59 6.74 0.35 -2.53
C LEU A 59 6.63 1.85 -2.78
N VAL A 60 7.47 2.66 -2.12
CA VAL A 60 7.36 4.14 -2.15
C VAL A 60 8.55 4.83 -2.81
N LEU A 61 9.53 4.08 -3.33
CA LEU A 61 10.74 4.57 -4.04
C LEU A 61 10.71 4.19 -5.53
#